data_AF-A0A941UW98-F1
#
_entry.id   AF-A0A941UW98-F1
#
_cell.length_a   1.000
_cell.length_b   1.000
_cell.length_c   1.000
_cell.angle_alpha   90.00
_cell.angle_beta   90.00
_cell.angle_gamma   90.00
#
_symmetry.space_group_name_H-M   'P 1'
#
loop_
_entity.id
_entity.type
_entity.pdbx_description
1 polymer ?
#
loop_
_entity_poly.entity_id
_entity_poly.type
_entity_poly.pdbx_seq_one_letter_code
_entity_poly.pdbx_strand_id
1 'polypeptide(L)'
;RFGGWLLNTADNRFSPVGDADGDGRDEILITSPWGIGILKLNGNTFAAPMMAQNGTRFGGWLLNTADNHVVTAADLDGDGKAEIVITSPWGIGVLKLAGSSLSAVMLAPNGTRFGGWLFNSLDNRVGPAADFDGDGKAELLIASPWGVGVFKLAGNSFSVPTMAPNGTRFGDWLLNTADNHFDNLADFTGDGKVDILVTSPWGIGIFRFTGTTFAVPMMAPNGTRFGGWLLNTADNRFELGEQTLRLHIKVLTNPTISIDRMVQAMQRTYEAVGIRVHWASTENLNLPALNDVEVGTCNRGVVTAEQAQLFANRNNAWGSDVVVYFVRSTVPSFNGCAAHPDGRPGAVVAQIATQWTLAHEVGHVLSLNHVNDNNRLMTGNGTSNITNPPPDLVATEVLAMRSSALTFLS
;
A
#
# COMPACT_ATOMS: atom_id res chain seq x y z
N ARG A 1 -21.95 -10.50 -14.92
CA ARG A 1 -22.17 -9.08 -14.61
C ARG A 1 -22.97 -8.99 -13.32
N PHE A 2 -22.66 -8.04 -12.46
CA PHE A 2 -23.36 -7.80 -11.19
C PHE A 2 -24.06 -6.45 -11.25
N GLY A 3 -25.38 -6.43 -11.35
CA GLY A 3 -26.13 -5.16 -11.45
C GLY A 3 -25.68 -4.22 -12.57
N GLY A 4 -25.04 -4.73 -13.63
CA GLY A 4 -24.44 -3.93 -14.70
C GLY A 4 -22.90 -3.87 -14.67
N TRP A 5 -22.27 -4.08 -13.52
CA TRP A 5 -20.81 -4.16 -13.39
C TRP A 5 -20.27 -5.40 -14.12
N LEU A 6 -19.24 -5.22 -14.94
CA LEU A 6 -18.53 -6.33 -15.57
C LEU A 6 -17.40 -6.79 -14.65
N LEU A 7 -17.66 -7.88 -13.91
CA LEU A 7 -16.62 -8.53 -13.13
C LEU A 7 -15.52 -9.08 -14.06
N ASN A 8 -14.30 -8.61 -13.86
CA ASN A 8 -13.09 -9.17 -14.44
C ASN A 8 -11.98 -9.16 -13.38
N THR A 9 -11.69 -10.29 -12.77
CA THR A 9 -10.69 -10.38 -11.69
C THR A 9 -9.26 -10.09 -12.14
N ALA A 10 -8.99 -9.99 -13.45
CA ALA A 10 -7.68 -9.59 -13.96
C ALA A 10 -7.41 -8.09 -13.84
N ASP A 11 -8.46 -7.25 -13.84
CA ASP A 11 -8.33 -5.78 -13.82
C ASP A 11 -9.20 -5.10 -12.74
N ASN A 12 -10.13 -5.84 -12.12
CA ASN A 12 -10.92 -5.34 -11.02
C ASN A 12 -10.10 -5.39 -9.73
N ARG A 13 -10.16 -4.30 -8.97
CA ARG A 13 -9.58 -4.21 -7.62
C ARG A 13 -10.70 -4.11 -6.62
N PHE A 14 -10.70 -5.03 -5.67
CA PHE A 14 -11.61 -5.01 -4.54
C PHE A 14 -10.98 -4.14 -3.45
N SER A 15 -11.76 -3.18 -2.98
CA SER A 15 -11.41 -2.20 -1.96
C SER A 15 -12.07 -2.60 -0.63
N PRO A 16 -11.88 -1.83 0.46
CA PRO A 16 -12.52 -2.10 1.76
C PRO A 16 -14.04 -2.22 1.67
N VAL A 17 -14.62 -2.90 2.66
CA VAL A 17 -16.06 -3.13 2.80
C VAL A 17 -16.64 -2.21 3.87
N GLY A 18 -17.92 -1.90 3.78
CA GLY A 18 -18.67 -1.18 4.81
C GLY A 18 -20.12 -0.95 4.42
N ASP A 19 -21.00 -0.78 5.40
CA ASP A 19 -22.43 -0.47 5.21
C ASP A 19 -22.62 0.94 4.65
N ALA A 20 -22.47 1.09 3.33
CA ALA A 20 -22.49 2.39 2.66
C ALA A 20 -23.92 2.91 2.48
N ASP A 21 -24.92 2.03 2.43
CA ASP A 21 -26.32 2.44 2.29
C ASP A 21 -27.12 2.53 3.59
N GLY A 22 -26.58 2.02 4.70
CA GLY A 22 -27.12 2.14 6.06
C GLY A 22 -28.19 1.09 6.38
N ASP A 23 -28.17 -0.07 5.73
CA ASP A 23 -29.13 -1.15 5.95
C ASP A 23 -28.65 -2.24 6.93
N GLY A 24 -27.49 -2.01 7.56
CA GLY A 24 -26.85 -2.90 8.52
C GLY A 24 -26.06 -4.03 7.85
N ARG A 25 -25.80 -3.96 6.54
CA ARG A 25 -25.02 -4.97 5.80
C ARG A 25 -23.94 -4.28 4.98
N ASP A 26 -22.74 -4.86 5.01
CA ASP A 26 -21.63 -4.28 4.28
C ASP A 26 -21.79 -4.43 2.75
N GLU A 27 -21.41 -3.38 2.03
CA GLU A 27 -21.16 -3.40 0.61
C GLU A 27 -19.67 -3.57 0.29
N ILE A 28 -19.39 -4.09 -0.91
CA ILE A 28 -18.04 -4.21 -1.45
C ILE A 28 -17.76 -3.03 -2.38
N LEU A 29 -16.73 -2.26 -2.10
CA LEU A 29 -16.23 -1.26 -3.03
C LEU A 29 -15.32 -1.94 -4.07
N ILE A 30 -15.49 -1.56 -5.32
CA ILE A 30 -14.74 -2.14 -6.44
C ILE A 30 -14.29 -1.04 -7.40
N THR A 31 -13.07 -1.15 -7.91
CA THR A 31 -12.56 -0.28 -8.97
C THR A 31 -12.08 -1.11 -10.15
N SER A 32 -12.02 -0.49 -11.32
CA SER A 32 -11.46 -1.05 -12.55
C SER A 32 -10.91 0.09 -13.42
N PRO A 33 -10.25 -0.19 -14.56
CA PRO A 33 -9.89 0.84 -15.53
C PRO A 33 -11.08 1.64 -16.08
N TRP A 34 -12.31 1.11 -15.96
CA TRP A 34 -13.53 1.83 -16.35
C TRP A 34 -13.97 2.86 -15.30
N GLY A 35 -13.83 2.56 -14.00
CA GLY A 35 -14.32 3.42 -12.94
C GLY A 35 -14.50 2.71 -11.59
N ILE A 36 -15.42 3.21 -10.77
CA ILE A 36 -15.72 2.71 -9.41
C ILE A 36 -17.15 2.18 -9.31
N GLY A 37 -17.38 1.23 -8.43
CA GLY A 37 -18.71 0.75 -8.06
C GLY A 37 -18.81 0.34 -6.59
N ILE A 38 -20.05 0.27 -6.11
CA ILE A 38 -20.43 -0.30 -4.82
C ILE A 38 -21.32 -1.49 -5.12
N LEU A 39 -20.95 -2.68 -4.63
CA LEU A 39 -21.66 -3.93 -4.87
C LEU A 39 -22.35 -4.39 -3.59
N LYS A 40 -23.67 -4.60 -3.67
CA LYS A 40 -24.51 -5.05 -2.56
C LYS A 40 -24.98 -6.48 -2.78
N LEU A 41 -24.86 -7.32 -1.75
CA LEU A 41 -25.37 -8.69 -1.82
C LEU A 41 -26.90 -8.67 -1.96
N ASN A 42 -27.40 -9.36 -2.99
CA ASN A 42 -28.81 -9.49 -3.28
C ASN A 42 -29.14 -10.94 -3.65
N GLY A 43 -29.59 -11.72 -2.66
CA GLY A 43 -29.78 -13.15 -2.81
C GLY A 43 -28.46 -13.86 -3.14
N ASN A 44 -28.43 -14.56 -4.28
CA ASN A 44 -27.24 -15.29 -4.74
C ASN A 44 -26.40 -14.49 -5.77
N THR A 45 -26.60 -13.17 -5.88
CA THR A 45 -25.87 -12.28 -6.78
C THR A 45 -25.54 -10.97 -6.08
N PHE A 46 -24.78 -10.10 -6.76
CA PHE A 46 -24.63 -8.70 -6.37
C PHE A 46 -25.50 -7.78 -7.23
N ALA A 47 -26.14 -6.81 -6.59
CA ALA A 47 -26.62 -5.58 -7.19
C ALA A 47 -25.49 -4.53 -7.16
N ALA A 48 -25.60 -3.50 -7.99
CA ALA A 48 -24.64 -2.39 -8.01
C ALA A 48 -25.39 -1.07 -7.76
N PRO A 49 -25.70 -0.73 -6.49
CA PRO A 49 -26.43 0.49 -6.14
C PRO A 49 -25.76 1.77 -6.65
N MET A 50 -24.44 1.75 -6.84
CA MET A 50 -23.69 2.86 -7.41
C MET A 50 -22.60 2.35 -8.35
N MET A 51 -22.48 3.00 -9.51
CA MET A 51 -21.37 2.84 -10.45
C MET A 51 -21.10 4.17 -11.13
N ALA A 52 -19.83 4.50 -11.34
CA ALA A 52 -19.43 5.69 -12.08
C ALA A 52 -18.16 5.43 -12.87
N GLN A 53 -18.17 5.88 -14.13
CA GLN A 53 -17.01 5.83 -15.00
C GLN A 53 -16.00 6.93 -14.63
N ASN A 54 -14.73 6.70 -14.98
CA ASN A 54 -13.69 7.73 -14.94
C ASN A 54 -14.14 9.02 -15.64
N GLY A 55 -13.78 10.17 -15.06
CA GLY A 55 -14.24 11.50 -15.49
C GLY A 55 -15.52 11.97 -14.80
N THR A 56 -16.22 11.11 -14.06
CA THR A 56 -17.36 11.52 -13.22
C THR A 56 -16.91 12.45 -12.10
N ARG A 57 -17.72 13.46 -11.77
CA ARG A 57 -17.47 14.38 -10.65
C ARG A 57 -18.37 14.09 -9.45
N PHE A 58 -17.76 13.93 -8.27
CA PHE A 58 -18.45 13.86 -6.99
C PHE A 58 -18.22 15.16 -6.24
N GLY A 59 -19.09 16.15 -6.50
CA GLY A 59 -18.82 17.54 -6.12
C GLY A 59 -17.52 18.05 -6.76
N GLY A 60 -16.55 18.44 -5.93
CA GLY A 60 -15.23 18.90 -6.38
C GLY A 60 -14.28 17.79 -6.83
N TRP A 61 -14.52 16.54 -6.43
CA TRP A 61 -13.64 15.42 -6.75
C TRP A 61 -13.84 14.92 -8.17
N LEU A 62 -12.76 14.78 -8.95
CA LEU A 62 -12.79 14.18 -10.28
C LEU A 62 -12.29 12.74 -10.20
N LEU A 63 -13.17 11.79 -10.50
CA LEU A 63 -12.81 10.37 -10.46
C LEU A 63 -11.83 10.02 -11.58
N ASN A 64 -10.69 9.46 -11.19
CA ASN A 64 -9.74 8.82 -12.10
C ASN A 64 -9.09 7.62 -11.42
N THR A 65 -9.59 6.40 -11.68
CA THR A 65 -9.06 5.18 -11.04
C THR A 65 -7.61 4.84 -11.39
N ALA A 66 -6.98 5.56 -12.34
CA ALA A 66 -5.56 5.43 -12.61
C ALA A 66 -4.66 6.08 -11.54
N ASP A 67 -5.16 7.07 -10.80
CA ASP A 67 -4.41 7.78 -9.75
C ASP A 67 -5.21 8.00 -8.45
N ASN A 68 -6.48 7.63 -8.43
CA ASN A 68 -7.32 7.65 -7.25
C ASN A 68 -7.16 6.33 -6.49
N HIS A 69 -6.96 6.41 -5.18
CA HIS A 69 -6.86 5.25 -4.31
C HIS A 69 -7.94 5.32 -3.23
N VAL A 70 -8.83 4.33 -3.23
CA VAL A 70 -9.77 4.09 -2.14
C VAL A 70 -9.00 3.50 -0.97
N VAL A 71 -9.06 4.16 0.19
CA VAL A 71 -8.25 3.82 1.36
C VAL A 71 -9.04 2.97 2.36
N THR A 72 -10.23 3.42 2.76
CA THR A 72 -11.07 2.76 3.76
C THR A 72 -12.52 3.19 3.59
N ALA A 73 -13.44 2.42 4.19
CA ALA A 73 -14.86 2.73 4.30
C ALA A 73 -15.27 2.65 5.78
N ALA A 74 -15.75 3.74 6.37
CA ALA A 74 -16.17 3.79 7.78
C ALA A 74 -17.13 4.96 8.03
N ASP A 75 -17.99 4.86 9.06
CA ASP A 75 -18.92 5.92 9.45
C ASP A 75 -18.17 7.06 10.16
N LEU A 76 -17.71 8.05 9.40
CA LEU A 76 -16.91 9.17 9.89
C LEU A 76 -17.80 10.32 10.39
N ASP A 77 -19.02 10.44 9.87
CA ASP A 77 -19.94 11.52 10.25
C ASP A 77 -20.96 11.12 11.33
N GLY A 78 -21.11 9.83 11.62
CA GLY A 78 -21.92 9.26 12.70
C GLY A 78 -23.39 9.06 12.34
N ASP A 79 -23.73 8.95 11.06
CA ASP A 79 -25.12 8.74 10.62
C ASP A 79 -25.49 7.27 10.40
N GLY A 80 -24.57 6.35 10.69
CA GLY A 80 -24.73 4.91 10.52
C GLY A 80 -24.40 4.42 9.11
N LYS A 81 -23.83 5.26 8.23
CA LYS A 81 -23.39 4.87 6.89
C LYS A 81 -21.88 5.05 6.75
N ALA A 82 -21.23 4.10 6.09
CA ALA A 82 -19.81 4.19 5.81
C ALA A 82 -19.52 5.25 4.71
N GLU A 83 -18.67 6.23 5.04
CA GLU A 83 -18.02 7.09 4.06
C GLU A 83 -16.79 6.43 3.47
N ILE A 84 -16.53 6.73 2.20
CA ILE A 84 -15.35 6.30 1.45
C ILE A 84 -14.26 7.35 1.56
N VAL A 85 -13.12 6.97 2.15
CA VAL A 85 -11.92 7.79 2.12
C VAL A 85 -11.14 7.50 0.85
N ILE A 86 -10.87 8.54 0.07
CA ILE A 86 -10.19 8.44 -1.22
C ILE A 86 -9.04 9.45 -1.28
N THR A 87 -7.94 9.06 -1.91
CA THR A 87 -6.77 9.91 -2.12
C THR A 87 -6.42 9.99 -3.61
N SER A 88 -5.72 11.04 -4.02
CA SER A 88 -5.16 11.23 -5.36
C SER A 88 -3.96 12.17 -5.29
N PRO A 89 -3.20 12.36 -6.37
CA PRO A 89 -2.14 13.38 -6.40
C PRO A 89 -2.62 14.81 -6.09
N TRP A 90 -3.93 15.08 -6.17
CA TRP A 90 -4.50 16.35 -5.75
C TRP A 90 -4.61 16.48 -4.22
N GLY A 91 -4.95 15.41 -3.50
CA GLY A 91 -5.24 15.47 -2.06
C GLY A 91 -6.07 14.30 -1.52
N ILE A 92 -6.92 14.60 -0.53
CA ILE A 92 -7.81 13.64 0.14
C ILE A 92 -9.27 14.06 0.01
N GLY A 93 -10.16 13.08 -0.07
CA GLY A 93 -11.60 13.26 -0.06
C GLY A 93 -12.30 12.24 0.84
N VAL A 94 -13.42 12.66 1.41
CA VAL A 94 -14.40 11.82 2.09
C VAL A 94 -15.69 11.88 1.28
N LEU A 95 -16.10 10.75 0.72
CA LEU A 95 -17.25 10.63 -0.17
C LEU A 95 -18.32 9.75 0.48
N LYS A 96 -19.59 10.15 0.38
CA LYS A 96 -20.74 9.44 0.95
C LYS A 96 -21.69 8.97 -0.14
N LEU A 97 -22.29 7.79 0.03
CA LEU A 97 -23.34 7.32 -0.88
C LEU A 97 -24.60 8.17 -0.74
N ALA A 98 -25.02 8.78 -1.86
CA ALA A 98 -26.19 9.63 -1.95
C ALA A 98 -27.06 9.19 -3.15
N GLY A 99 -28.07 8.36 -2.88
CA GLY A 99 -28.89 7.74 -3.92
C GLY A 99 -28.05 6.77 -4.75
N SER A 100 -27.91 7.05 -6.06
CA SER A 100 -27.13 6.23 -7.00
C SER A 100 -25.76 6.85 -7.36
N SER A 101 -25.31 7.84 -6.61
CA SER A 101 -24.03 8.54 -6.81
C SER A 101 -23.31 8.76 -5.47
N LEU A 102 -22.10 9.31 -5.51
CA LEU A 102 -21.39 9.79 -4.32
C LEU A 102 -21.50 11.31 -4.20
N SER A 103 -21.66 11.79 -2.97
CA SER A 103 -21.52 13.20 -2.59
C SER A 103 -20.21 13.41 -1.84
N ALA A 104 -19.61 14.59 -1.95
CA ALA A 104 -18.41 14.93 -1.19
C ALA A 104 -18.79 15.54 0.16
N VAL A 105 -18.31 14.94 1.24
CA VAL A 105 -18.48 15.44 2.62
C VAL A 105 -17.34 16.39 2.97
N MET A 106 -16.11 16.00 2.62
CA MET A 106 -14.90 16.78 2.86
C MET A 106 -13.95 16.57 1.68
N LEU A 107 -13.32 17.66 1.22
CA LEU A 107 -12.29 17.62 0.19
C LEU A 107 -11.16 18.57 0.59
N ALA A 108 -9.92 18.13 0.50
CA ALA A 108 -8.78 18.98 0.76
C ALA A 108 -7.60 18.69 -0.17
N PRO A 109 -7.02 19.73 -0.79
CA PRO A 109 -5.80 19.55 -1.58
C PRO A 109 -4.58 19.28 -0.68
N ASN A 110 -3.54 18.71 -1.28
CA ASN A 110 -2.21 18.67 -0.69
C ASN A 110 -1.74 20.07 -0.25
N GLY A 111 -1.05 20.14 0.89
CA GLY A 111 -0.65 21.39 1.54
C GLY A 111 -1.71 21.98 2.47
N THR A 112 -2.90 21.37 2.59
CA THR A 112 -3.90 21.78 3.58
C THR A 112 -3.39 21.49 5.00
N ARG A 113 -3.61 22.44 5.91
CA ARG A 113 -3.30 22.27 7.34
C ARG A 113 -4.55 21.87 8.12
N PHE A 114 -4.48 20.75 8.83
CA PHE A 114 -5.46 20.31 9.80
C PHE A 114 -4.88 20.50 11.20
N GLY A 115 -5.20 21.64 11.83
CA GLY A 115 -4.49 22.08 13.03
C GLY A 115 -2.99 22.23 12.76
N GLY A 116 -2.17 21.49 13.53
CA GLY A 116 -0.71 21.47 13.36
C GLY A 116 -0.21 20.63 12.18
N TRP A 117 -1.06 19.75 11.62
CA TRP A 117 -0.64 18.74 10.65
C TRP A 117 -0.71 19.31 9.23
N LEU A 118 0.38 19.17 8.46
CA LEU A 118 0.39 19.51 7.03
C LEU A 118 0.14 18.24 6.23
N PHE A 119 -1.04 18.14 5.60
CA PHE A 119 -1.39 16.95 4.85
C PHE A 119 -0.79 16.96 3.44
N ASN A 120 -0.13 15.87 3.08
CA ASN A 120 0.24 15.56 1.70
C ASN A 120 0.01 14.07 1.45
N SER A 121 -0.85 13.75 0.49
CA SER A 121 -1.07 12.38 0.02
C SER A 121 0.20 11.67 -0.45
N LEU A 122 1.28 12.41 -0.75
CA LEU A 122 2.57 11.85 -1.17
C LEU A 122 3.44 11.30 -0.04
N ASP A 123 3.18 11.66 1.21
CA ASP A 123 4.00 11.16 2.32
C ASP A 123 3.16 10.81 3.54
N ASN A 124 1.85 11.04 3.48
CA ASN A 124 0.90 10.63 4.49
C ASN A 124 0.29 9.29 4.07
N ARG A 125 0.61 8.24 4.81
CA ARG A 125 -0.09 6.97 4.76
C ARG A 125 -1.39 7.12 5.55
N VAL A 126 -2.49 7.28 4.82
CA VAL A 126 -3.84 7.26 5.38
C VAL A 126 -4.16 5.81 5.69
N GLY A 127 -4.35 5.52 6.97
CA GLY A 127 -4.47 4.18 7.52
C GLY A 127 -5.88 3.88 8.00
N PRO A 128 -6.04 2.78 8.75
CA PRO A 128 -7.37 2.24 9.01
C PRO A 128 -8.21 3.21 9.84
N ALA A 129 -9.52 3.03 9.73
CA ALA A 129 -10.51 3.85 10.40
C ALA A 129 -11.21 3.05 11.49
N ALA A 130 -11.41 3.65 12.67
CA ALA A 130 -12.25 3.09 13.71
C ALA A 130 -12.65 4.16 14.73
N ASP A 131 -13.66 3.86 15.53
CA ASP A 131 -14.09 4.71 16.66
C ASP A 131 -13.08 4.57 17.80
N PHE A 132 -12.04 5.41 17.77
CA PHE A 132 -10.95 5.38 18.75
C PHE A 132 -11.34 6.15 20.03
N ASP A 133 -12.27 7.10 19.94
CA ASP A 133 -12.67 7.94 21.07
C ASP A 133 -14.00 7.54 21.74
N GLY A 134 -14.75 6.63 21.12
CA GLY A 134 -15.98 6.02 21.63
C GLY A 134 -17.23 6.88 21.45
N ASP A 135 -17.23 7.84 20.51
CA ASP A 135 -18.37 8.72 20.27
C ASP A 135 -19.33 8.24 19.17
N GLY A 136 -19.06 7.05 18.61
CA GLY A 136 -19.84 6.45 17.54
C GLY A 136 -19.45 6.92 16.14
N LYS A 137 -18.38 7.73 16.02
CA LYS A 137 -17.79 8.12 14.73
C LYS A 137 -16.41 7.51 14.62
N ALA A 138 -16.08 7.03 13.43
CA ALA A 138 -14.73 6.58 13.17
C ALA A 138 -13.78 7.78 12.97
N GLU A 139 -12.56 7.61 13.46
CA GLU A 139 -11.41 8.44 13.16
C GLU A 139 -10.44 7.73 12.21
N LEU A 140 -9.64 8.51 11.49
CA LEU A 140 -8.57 8.00 10.64
C LEU A 140 -7.23 8.07 11.36
N LEU A 141 -6.51 6.95 11.38
CA LEU A 141 -5.10 6.97 11.74
C LEU A 141 -4.26 7.36 10.52
N ILE A 142 -3.43 8.38 10.63
CA ILE A 142 -2.54 8.83 9.55
C ILE A 142 -1.10 8.80 10.04
N ALA A 143 -0.22 8.11 9.31
CA ALA A 143 1.21 8.11 9.55
C ALA A 143 1.96 8.88 8.45
N SER A 144 3.04 9.55 8.79
CA SER A 144 3.94 10.25 7.86
C SER A 144 5.40 10.09 8.28
N PRO A 145 6.38 10.52 7.47
CA PRO A 145 7.78 10.61 7.89
C PRO A 145 7.99 11.46 9.15
N TRP A 146 7.08 12.40 9.45
CA TRP A 146 7.15 13.20 10.66
C TRP A 146 6.67 12.43 11.90
N GLY A 147 5.62 11.62 11.79
CA GLY A 147 5.02 10.94 12.94
C GLY A 147 3.61 10.39 12.65
N VAL A 148 2.79 10.23 13.69
CA VAL A 148 1.43 9.70 13.60
C VAL A 148 0.40 10.72 14.08
N GLY A 149 -0.81 10.69 13.54
CA GLY A 149 -1.94 11.52 13.98
C GLY A 149 -3.27 10.79 13.86
N VAL A 150 -4.23 11.17 14.70
CA VAL A 150 -5.63 10.70 14.66
C VAL A 150 -6.49 11.83 14.14
N PHE A 151 -7.25 11.58 13.07
CA PHE A 151 -8.04 12.57 12.35
C PHE A 151 -9.52 12.29 12.53
N LYS A 152 -10.24 13.23 13.10
CA LYS A 152 -11.70 13.15 13.32
C LYS A 152 -12.41 14.10 12.38
N LEU A 153 -13.40 13.61 11.63
CA LEU A 153 -14.20 14.44 10.74
C LEU A 153 -15.04 15.43 11.57
N ALA A 154 -14.93 16.72 11.24
CA ALA A 154 -15.61 17.81 11.91
C ALA A 154 -16.24 18.75 10.88
N GLY A 155 -17.52 18.50 10.55
CA GLY A 155 -18.20 19.20 9.48
C GLY A 155 -17.58 18.85 8.12
N ASN A 156 -17.02 19.85 7.44
CA ASN A 156 -16.39 19.71 6.12
C ASN A 156 -14.86 19.71 6.16
N SER A 157 -14.26 19.44 7.32
CA SER A 157 -12.81 19.40 7.55
C SER A 157 -12.44 18.32 8.56
N PHE A 158 -11.14 18.08 8.78
CA PHE A 158 -10.65 17.25 9.87
C PHE A 158 -10.16 18.09 11.05
N SER A 159 -10.47 17.62 12.25
CA SER A 159 -9.75 17.96 13.48
C SER A 159 -8.70 16.88 13.76
N VAL A 160 -7.58 17.25 14.37
CA VAL A 160 -6.48 16.31 14.68
C VAL A 160 -6.22 16.34 16.19
N PRO A 161 -7.05 15.64 16.99
CA PRO A 161 -6.98 15.69 18.45
C PRO A 161 -5.67 15.12 19.02
N THR A 162 -5.04 14.17 18.31
CA THR A 162 -3.74 13.59 18.70
C THR A 162 -2.76 13.65 17.54
N MET A 163 -1.53 14.04 17.85
CA MET A 163 -0.38 13.96 16.95
C MET A 163 0.90 13.77 17.74
N ALA A 164 1.79 12.92 17.24
CA ALA A 164 3.07 12.63 17.87
C ALA A 164 4.18 12.48 16.83
N PRO A 165 5.28 13.24 16.92
CA PRO A 165 6.42 13.05 16.04
C PRO A 165 7.16 11.74 16.33
N ASN A 166 7.85 11.21 15.33
CA ASN A 166 8.84 10.14 15.51
C ASN A 166 9.83 10.50 16.61
N GLY A 167 10.18 9.51 17.43
CA GLY A 167 10.97 9.69 18.65
C GLY A 167 10.15 9.99 19.91
N THR A 168 8.83 10.24 19.80
CA THR A 168 7.94 10.32 20.96
C THR A 168 7.90 8.97 21.69
N ARG A 169 7.91 9.02 23.02
CA ARG A 169 7.78 7.84 23.88
C ARG A 169 6.36 7.69 24.41
N PHE A 170 5.78 6.51 24.24
CA PHE A 170 4.54 6.11 24.89
C PHE A 170 4.86 5.00 25.90
N GLY A 171 5.15 5.41 27.14
CA GLY A 171 5.84 4.54 28.09
C GLY A 171 7.22 4.15 27.55
N ASP A 172 7.52 2.86 27.50
CA ASP A 172 8.79 2.37 26.97
C ASP A 172 8.85 2.30 25.43
N TRP A 173 7.70 2.40 24.76
CA TRP A 173 7.63 2.33 23.29
C TRP A 173 8.23 3.59 22.70
N LEU A 174 9.11 3.42 21.72
CA LEU A 174 9.64 4.51 20.91
C LEU A 174 8.91 4.54 19.57
N LEU A 175 8.12 5.59 19.33
CA LEU A 175 7.42 5.76 18.06
C LEU A 175 8.42 5.94 16.92
N ASN A 176 8.32 5.10 15.91
CA ASN A 176 9.02 5.26 14.64
C ASN A 176 8.15 4.76 13.49
N THR A 177 7.52 5.67 12.74
CA THR A 177 6.67 5.30 11.61
C THR A 177 7.43 4.61 10.46
N ALA A 178 8.78 4.58 10.46
CA ALA A 178 9.53 3.81 9.48
C ALA A 178 9.47 2.29 9.72
N ASP A 179 9.29 1.85 10.97
CA ASP A 179 9.31 0.43 11.35
C ASP A 179 8.13 -0.01 12.24
N ASN A 180 7.26 0.92 12.63
CA ASN A 180 6.01 0.64 13.34
C ASN A 180 4.89 0.43 12.31
N HIS A 181 4.17 -0.68 12.48
CA HIS A 181 3.00 -1.07 11.69
C HIS A 181 1.73 -0.93 12.54
N PHE A 182 0.63 -0.41 11.97
CA PHE A 182 -0.57 0.03 12.71
C PHE A 182 -1.85 -0.57 12.12
N ASP A 183 -1.86 -1.89 11.90
CA ASP A 183 -2.77 -2.49 10.93
C ASP A 183 -3.94 -3.25 11.55
N ASN A 184 -3.86 -3.62 12.84
CA ASN A 184 -4.91 -4.38 13.53
C ASN A 184 -5.68 -3.52 14.50
N LEU A 185 -6.97 -3.36 14.22
CA LEU A 185 -7.90 -2.56 15.01
C LEU A 185 -8.91 -3.46 15.71
N ALA A 186 -8.98 -3.38 17.05
CA ALA A 186 -10.01 -4.06 17.84
C ALA A 186 -10.11 -3.41 19.22
N ASP A 187 -11.25 -3.54 19.90
CA ASP A 187 -11.34 -3.24 21.33
C ASP A 187 -10.64 -4.35 22.14
N PHE A 188 -9.34 -4.18 22.35
CA PHE A 188 -8.52 -5.14 23.10
C PHE A 188 -8.71 -4.99 24.61
N THR A 189 -9.19 -3.83 25.08
CA THR A 189 -9.37 -3.53 26.51
C THR A 189 -10.78 -3.75 27.03
N GLY A 190 -11.76 -3.96 26.17
CA GLY A 190 -13.17 -4.16 26.50
C GLY A 190 -13.87 -2.89 26.98
N ASP A 191 -13.37 -1.71 26.64
CA ASP A 191 -13.92 -0.43 27.08
C ASP A 191 -14.90 0.20 26.08
N GLY A 192 -15.15 -0.46 24.96
CA GLY A 192 -16.00 0.00 23.87
C GLY A 192 -15.30 0.97 22.92
N LYS A 193 -14.00 1.23 23.08
CA LYS A 193 -13.19 2.03 22.15
C LYS A 193 -12.24 1.11 21.41
N VAL A 194 -12.00 1.42 20.14
CA VAL A 194 -11.07 0.62 19.36
C VAL A 194 -9.63 0.96 19.76
N ASP A 195 -8.83 -0.08 19.98
CA ASP A 195 -7.39 -0.01 20.20
C ASP A 195 -6.65 -0.43 18.93
N ILE A 196 -5.35 -0.10 18.85
CA ILE A 196 -4.47 -0.42 17.73
C ILE A 196 -3.41 -1.40 18.23
N LEU A 197 -3.32 -2.58 17.63
CA LEU A 197 -2.13 -3.42 17.80
C LEU A 197 -1.03 -2.90 16.88
N VAL A 198 0.07 -2.46 17.49
CA VAL A 198 1.26 -1.96 16.84
C VAL A 198 2.35 -3.02 16.89
N THR A 199 2.97 -3.31 15.76
CA THR A 199 4.13 -4.21 15.67
C THR A 199 5.36 -3.43 15.22
N SER A 200 6.54 -3.88 15.67
CA SER A 200 7.84 -3.33 15.28
C SER A 200 8.95 -4.39 15.39
N PRO A 201 10.16 -4.10 14.92
CA PRO A 201 11.33 -4.96 15.17
C PRO A 201 11.65 -5.16 16.65
N TRP A 202 11.19 -4.25 17.52
CA TRP A 202 11.35 -4.39 18.96
C TRP A 202 10.37 -5.39 19.57
N GLY A 203 9.12 -5.42 19.09
CA GLY A 203 8.06 -6.27 19.65
C GLY A 203 6.65 -5.79 19.28
N ILE A 204 5.69 -6.00 20.19
CA ILE A 204 4.29 -5.62 19.99
C ILE A 204 3.80 -4.71 21.11
N GLY A 205 2.81 -3.87 20.81
CA GLY A 205 2.13 -3.01 21.79
C GLY A 205 0.67 -2.78 21.42
N ILE A 206 -0.18 -2.59 22.42
CA ILE A 206 -1.57 -2.18 22.25
C ILE A 206 -1.65 -0.69 22.53
N PHE A 207 -1.96 0.10 21.52
CA PHE A 207 -2.08 1.54 21.57
C PHE A 207 -3.53 1.93 21.71
N ARG A 208 -3.83 2.67 22.77
CA ARG A 208 -5.16 3.16 23.08
C ARG A 208 -5.20 4.66 22.99
N PHE A 209 -6.17 5.20 22.28
CA PHE A 209 -6.39 6.64 22.22
C PHE A 209 -6.98 7.16 23.54
N THR A 210 -6.43 8.27 24.05
CA THR A 210 -6.91 8.90 25.30
C THR A 210 -7.21 10.40 25.11
N GLY A 211 -7.70 10.77 23.94
CA GLY A 211 -8.04 12.15 23.58
C GLY A 211 -6.89 12.91 22.92
N THR A 212 -5.81 13.19 23.66
CA THR A 212 -4.69 14.01 23.14
C THR A 212 -3.37 13.24 22.97
N THR A 213 -3.36 11.95 23.33
CA THR A 213 -2.19 11.07 23.25
C THR A 213 -2.64 9.61 23.14
N PHE A 214 -1.66 8.72 23.03
CA PHE A 214 -1.85 7.28 23.19
C PHE A 214 -1.37 6.81 24.57
N ALA A 215 -2.14 5.94 25.20
CA ALA A 215 -1.69 5.06 26.29
C ALA A 215 -1.33 3.69 25.71
N VAL A 216 -0.33 3.02 26.29
CA VAL A 216 0.10 1.69 25.85
C VAL A 216 -0.04 0.71 27.01
N PRO A 217 -1.25 0.20 27.30
CA PRO A 217 -1.50 -0.67 28.45
C PRO A 217 -0.78 -2.02 28.38
N MET A 218 -0.40 -2.47 27.20
CA MET A 218 0.37 -3.69 27.00
C MET A 218 1.47 -3.43 25.98
N MET A 219 2.68 -3.89 26.31
CA MET A 219 3.79 -3.96 25.38
C MET A 219 4.72 -5.11 25.76
N ALA A 220 5.29 -5.75 24.76
CA ALA A 220 6.17 -6.89 24.95
C ALA A 220 7.28 -6.86 23.90
N PRO A 221 8.57 -6.88 24.30
CA PRO A 221 9.66 -7.05 23.35
C PRO A 221 9.71 -8.47 22.80
N ASN A 222 10.31 -8.63 21.63
CA ASN A 222 10.73 -9.92 21.11
C ASN A 222 11.53 -10.71 22.17
N GLY A 223 11.26 -12.01 22.27
CA GLY A 223 11.76 -12.88 23.34
C GLY A 223 10.81 -13.01 24.53
N THR A 224 9.75 -12.20 24.63
CA THR A 224 8.72 -12.36 25.64
C THR A 224 7.93 -13.65 25.42
N ARG A 225 7.63 -14.39 26.48
CA ARG A 225 6.79 -15.59 26.41
C ARG A 225 5.35 -15.29 26.79
N PHE A 226 4.42 -15.62 25.90
CA PHE A 226 2.99 -15.69 26.19
C PHE A 226 2.61 -17.14 26.41
N GLY A 227 2.70 -17.58 27.67
CA GLY A 227 2.62 -19.01 28.01
C GLY A 227 3.74 -19.80 27.32
N GLY A 228 3.38 -20.82 26.53
CA GLY A 228 4.35 -21.63 25.78
C GLY A 228 4.91 -20.96 24.52
N TRP A 229 4.25 -19.90 24.03
CA TRP A 229 4.59 -19.26 22.78
C TRP A 229 5.63 -18.15 22.98
N LEU A 230 6.65 -18.12 22.12
CA LEU A 230 7.73 -17.14 22.17
C LEU A 230 7.47 -16.05 21.13
N LEU A 231 7.38 -14.80 21.59
CA LEU A 231 7.22 -13.64 20.72
C LEU A 231 8.48 -13.42 19.88
N ASN A 232 8.30 -13.37 18.57
CA ASN A 232 9.27 -12.95 17.57
C ASN A 232 8.52 -12.32 16.39
N THR A 233 8.43 -11.00 16.31
CA THR A 233 7.75 -10.28 15.23
C THR A 233 8.35 -10.53 13.84
N ALA A 234 9.52 -11.18 13.74
CA ALA A 234 10.09 -11.60 12.45
C ALA A 234 9.42 -12.86 11.86
N ASP A 235 8.80 -13.72 12.68
CA ASP A 235 8.14 -14.95 12.22
C ASP A 235 6.68 -15.10 12.70
N ASN A 236 6.31 -14.38 13.75
CA ASN A 236 4.97 -14.37 14.30
C ASN A 236 4.05 -13.55 13.43
N ARG A 237 2.83 -14.06 13.25
CA ARG A 237 1.78 -13.38 12.51
C ARG A 237 0.63 -13.08 13.45
N PHE A 238 0.23 -11.81 13.48
CA PHE A 238 -0.88 -11.33 14.30
C PHE A 238 -2.16 -11.17 13.48
N GLU A 239 -2.16 -11.70 12.25
CA GLU A 239 -3.18 -11.48 11.22
C GLU A 239 -3.42 -12.74 10.37
N LEU A 240 -4.57 -12.73 9.68
CA LEU A 240 -4.98 -13.68 8.65
C LEU A 240 -5.22 -12.91 7.32
N GLY A 241 -4.18 -12.47 6.61
CA GLY A 241 -4.34 -11.68 5.36
C GLY A 241 -3.16 -11.71 4.37
N GLU A 242 -3.41 -11.33 3.11
CA GLU A 242 -2.40 -11.11 2.06
C GLU A 242 -1.70 -9.76 2.29
N GLN A 243 -0.37 -9.71 2.21
CA GLN A 243 0.36 -8.43 2.19
C GLN A 243 0.30 -7.82 0.79
N THR A 244 0.40 -6.51 0.67
CA THR A 244 0.42 -5.76 -0.58
C THR A 244 1.78 -5.12 -0.82
N LEU A 245 2.30 -5.30 -2.03
CA LEU A 245 3.43 -4.59 -2.60
C LEU A 245 2.92 -3.54 -3.58
N ARG A 246 3.21 -2.26 -3.32
CA ARG A 246 2.91 -1.18 -4.27
C ARG A 246 4.03 -1.04 -5.27
N LEU A 247 3.69 -1.18 -6.55
CA LEU A 247 4.61 -1.13 -7.68
C LEU A 247 4.28 0.08 -8.56
N HIS A 248 5.28 0.92 -8.81
CA HIS A 248 5.19 2.05 -9.73
C HIS A 248 6.16 1.87 -10.88
N ILE A 249 5.71 2.19 -12.09
CA ILE A 249 6.50 1.96 -13.30
C ILE A 249 6.86 3.29 -13.94
N LYS A 250 8.15 3.43 -14.28
CA LYS A 250 8.71 4.58 -14.99
C LYS A 250 9.28 4.09 -16.30
N VAL A 251 8.91 4.71 -17.42
CA VAL A 251 9.28 4.23 -18.76
C VAL A 251 10.05 5.30 -19.50
N LEU A 252 11.35 5.07 -19.74
CA LEU A 252 12.14 5.84 -20.72
C LEU A 252 12.13 5.13 -22.07
N THR A 253 12.22 3.81 -22.07
CA THR A 253 12.15 2.96 -23.27
C THR A 253 11.22 1.78 -23.02
N ASN A 254 10.32 1.51 -23.96
CA ASN A 254 9.45 0.34 -23.89
C ASN A 254 10.28 -0.95 -24.01
N PRO A 255 10.08 -1.93 -23.09
CA PRO A 255 10.73 -3.23 -23.18
C PRO A 255 10.21 -4.06 -24.37
N THR A 256 11.00 -5.03 -24.83
CA THR A 256 10.58 -5.96 -25.88
C THR A 256 9.42 -6.85 -25.44
N ILE A 257 9.44 -7.30 -24.18
CA ILE A 257 8.29 -7.97 -23.54
C ILE A 257 7.44 -6.90 -22.87
N SER A 258 6.14 -6.83 -23.15
CA SER A 258 5.29 -5.77 -22.62
C SER A 258 5.28 -5.71 -21.10
N ILE A 259 5.17 -4.50 -20.56
CA ILE A 259 5.10 -4.24 -19.13
C ILE A 259 3.93 -5.00 -18.49
N ASP A 260 2.74 -5.00 -19.12
CA ASP A 260 1.58 -5.78 -18.65
C ASP A 260 1.91 -7.26 -18.44
N ARG A 261 2.65 -7.86 -19.39
CA ARG A 261 3.02 -9.28 -19.32
C ARG A 261 4.01 -9.54 -18.20
N MET A 262 4.96 -8.65 -17.97
CA MET A 262 5.90 -8.74 -16.85
C MET A 262 5.18 -8.57 -15.50
N VAL A 263 4.25 -7.61 -15.39
CA VAL A 263 3.47 -7.36 -14.17
C VAL A 263 2.55 -8.54 -13.85
N GLN A 264 1.86 -9.10 -14.85
CA GLN A 264 1.02 -10.29 -14.66
C GLN A 264 1.85 -11.52 -14.23
N ALA A 265 3.05 -11.68 -14.78
CA ALA A 265 3.98 -12.74 -14.39
C ALA A 265 4.42 -12.58 -12.91
N MET A 266 4.72 -11.35 -12.50
CA MET A 266 5.04 -11.00 -11.12
C MET A 266 3.86 -11.24 -10.17
N GLN A 267 2.66 -10.75 -10.51
CA GLN A 267 1.42 -10.96 -9.77
C GLN A 267 1.17 -12.44 -9.52
N ARG A 268 1.19 -13.27 -10.57
CA ARG A 268 0.99 -14.73 -10.43
C ARG A 268 1.99 -15.39 -9.48
N THR A 269 3.25 -14.94 -9.50
CA THR A 269 4.31 -15.52 -8.67
C THR A 269 4.15 -15.10 -7.20
N TYR A 270 3.87 -13.82 -6.96
CA TYR A 270 3.85 -13.24 -5.60
C TYR A 270 2.52 -13.51 -4.90
N GLU A 271 1.40 -13.45 -5.62
CA GLU A 271 0.06 -13.70 -5.08
C GLU A 271 -0.12 -15.18 -4.72
N ALA A 272 0.52 -16.10 -5.44
CA ALA A 272 0.57 -17.52 -5.06
C ALA A 272 1.19 -17.75 -3.67
N VAL A 273 2.00 -16.80 -3.20
CA VAL A 273 2.59 -16.79 -1.86
C VAL A 273 2.02 -15.65 -1.00
N GLY A 274 0.79 -15.20 -1.28
CA GLY A 274 0.04 -14.25 -0.47
C GLY A 274 0.63 -12.85 -0.38
N ILE A 275 1.34 -12.40 -1.42
CA ILE A 275 1.78 -11.01 -1.59
C ILE A 275 1.10 -10.45 -2.85
N ARG A 276 0.09 -9.61 -2.66
CA ARG A 276 -0.59 -8.88 -3.73
C ARG A 276 0.31 -7.84 -4.35
N VAL A 277 0.40 -7.81 -5.68
CA VAL A 277 1.17 -6.77 -6.38
C VAL A 277 0.22 -5.73 -6.95
N HIS A 278 0.12 -4.61 -6.23
CA HIS A 278 -0.67 -3.45 -6.64
C HIS A 278 0.15 -2.55 -7.57
N TRP A 279 -0.08 -2.69 -8.88
CA TRP A 279 0.48 -1.77 -9.88
C TRP A 279 -0.25 -0.43 -9.80
N ALA A 280 0.37 0.51 -9.10
CA ALA A 280 -0.28 1.74 -8.63
C ALA A 280 -0.18 2.89 -9.65
N SER A 281 0.87 2.96 -10.46
CA SER A 281 0.96 3.98 -11.52
C SER A 281 1.97 3.62 -12.61
N THR A 282 1.84 4.28 -13.77
CA THR A 282 2.83 4.29 -14.84
C THR A 282 3.10 5.71 -15.30
N GLU A 283 4.35 6.07 -15.48
CA GLU A 283 4.78 7.38 -15.97
C GLU A 283 5.82 7.22 -17.08
N ASN A 284 5.67 7.96 -18.18
CA ASN A 284 6.71 8.07 -19.20
C ASN A 284 7.67 9.20 -18.82
N LEU A 285 8.97 8.91 -18.81
CA LEU A 285 10.03 9.88 -18.52
C LEU A 285 10.75 10.28 -19.80
N ASN A 286 11.13 11.55 -19.91
CA ASN A 286 11.97 12.04 -21.01
C ASN A 286 13.34 12.50 -20.47
N LEU A 287 14.23 11.52 -20.30
CA LEU A 287 15.58 11.71 -19.75
C LEU A 287 16.59 11.01 -20.67
N PRO A 288 16.86 11.53 -21.88
CA PRO A 288 17.62 10.81 -22.91
C PRO A 288 19.04 10.43 -22.47
N ALA A 289 19.66 11.21 -21.59
CA ALA A 289 20.97 10.92 -21.02
C ALA A 289 20.97 9.75 -20.02
N LEU A 290 19.81 9.32 -19.54
CA LEU A 290 19.64 8.20 -18.59
C LEU A 290 18.93 7.01 -19.24
N ASN A 291 18.93 6.93 -20.58
CA ASN A 291 18.27 5.82 -21.28
C ASN A 291 19.19 4.58 -21.40
N ASP A 292 20.50 4.78 -21.34
CA ASP A 292 21.48 3.73 -21.07
C ASP A 292 22.11 4.05 -19.72
N VAL A 293 21.79 3.26 -18.70
CA VAL A 293 22.09 3.62 -17.30
C VAL A 293 23.31 2.88 -16.80
N GLU A 294 24.32 3.59 -16.32
CA GLU A 294 25.42 3.01 -15.56
C GLU A 294 24.89 2.47 -14.23
N VAL A 295 24.99 1.15 -14.01
CA VAL A 295 24.57 0.47 -12.78
C VAL A 295 25.73 -0.17 -12.01
N GLY A 296 26.96 -0.02 -12.53
CA GLY A 296 28.17 -0.57 -11.94
C GLY A 296 28.08 -2.10 -11.77
N THR A 297 28.58 -2.63 -10.67
CA THR A 297 28.49 -4.08 -10.42
C THR A 297 27.09 -4.56 -10.03
N CYS A 298 26.12 -3.66 -9.89
CA CYS A 298 24.80 -3.94 -9.36
C CYS A 298 24.80 -4.63 -7.97
N ASN A 299 25.65 -4.15 -7.06
CA ASN A 299 25.67 -4.65 -5.69
C ASN A 299 24.67 -3.87 -4.83
N ARG A 300 23.88 -4.59 -4.01
CA ARG A 300 22.94 -3.99 -3.06
C ARG A 300 23.65 -2.93 -2.19
N GLY A 301 23.06 -1.74 -2.08
CA GLY A 301 23.60 -0.62 -1.31
C GLY A 301 24.69 0.20 -2.02
N VAL A 302 25.11 -0.18 -3.23
CA VAL A 302 26.07 0.58 -4.05
C VAL A 302 25.36 1.12 -5.27
N VAL A 303 25.29 2.45 -5.40
CA VAL A 303 24.63 3.12 -6.51
C VAL A 303 25.56 4.08 -7.24
N THR A 304 25.39 4.17 -8.56
CA THR A 304 26.08 5.15 -9.41
C THR A 304 25.38 6.52 -9.35
N ALA A 305 26.05 7.54 -9.90
CA ALA A 305 25.45 8.87 -10.05
C ALA A 305 24.20 8.86 -10.94
N GLU A 306 24.21 8.07 -12.02
CA GLU A 306 23.08 7.94 -12.92
C GLU A 306 21.89 7.24 -12.25
N GLN A 307 22.12 6.19 -11.46
CA GLN A 307 21.08 5.57 -10.64
C GLN A 307 20.52 6.58 -9.63
N ALA A 308 21.36 7.35 -8.94
CA ALA A 308 20.90 8.36 -7.99
C ALA A 308 20.01 9.42 -8.66
N GLN A 309 20.37 9.88 -9.86
CA GLN A 309 19.59 10.83 -10.64
C GLN A 309 18.28 10.22 -11.16
N LEU A 310 18.32 9.01 -11.71
CA LEU A 310 17.14 8.31 -12.22
C LEU A 310 16.13 8.07 -11.11
N PHE A 311 16.59 7.56 -9.95
CA PHE A 311 15.77 7.25 -8.79
C PHE A 311 15.26 8.49 -8.06
N ALA A 312 15.64 9.71 -8.47
CA ALA A 312 14.98 10.93 -8.01
C ALA A 312 13.60 11.12 -8.68
N ASN A 313 13.34 10.47 -9.82
CA ASN A 313 12.07 10.56 -10.55
C ASN A 313 11.08 9.51 -10.01
N ARG A 314 10.41 9.83 -8.90
CA ARG A 314 9.50 8.93 -8.18
C ARG A 314 8.10 9.50 -8.01
N ASN A 315 7.62 10.26 -8.99
CA ASN A 315 6.27 10.83 -8.92
C ASN A 315 5.24 9.73 -8.61
N ASN A 316 4.28 10.01 -7.73
CA ASN A 316 3.25 9.08 -7.27
C ASN A 316 3.73 7.89 -6.42
N ALA A 317 5.02 7.73 -6.14
CA ALA A 317 5.56 6.61 -5.34
C ALA A 317 6.20 7.09 -4.04
N TRP A 318 5.87 6.46 -2.92
CA TRP A 318 6.12 7.00 -1.58
C TRP A 318 6.72 6.00 -0.62
N GLY A 319 7.63 6.46 0.24
CA GLY A 319 8.24 5.64 1.29
C GLY A 319 8.71 4.27 0.80
N SER A 320 7.95 3.24 1.17
CA SER A 320 8.17 1.83 0.89
C SER A 320 7.69 1.35 -0.49
N ASP A 321 7.10 2.22 -1.32
CA ASP A 321 6.67 1.87 -2.67
C ASP A 321 7.85 1.48 -3.55
N VAL A 322 7.74 0.37 -4.27
CA VAL A 322 8.79 -0.07 -5.18
C VAL A 322 8.62 0.62 -6.53
N VAL A 323 9.67 1.30 -7.01
CA VAL A 323 9.67 1.96 -8.32
C VAL A 323 10.59 1.23 -9.28
N VAL A 324 10.07 0.83 -10.43
CA VAL A 324 10.85 0.16 -11.47
C VAL A 324 10.97 1.04 -12.71
N TYR A 325 12.21 1.21 -13.17
CA TYR A 325 12.58 2.05 -14.30
C TYR A 325 12.91 1.19 -15.52
N PHE A 326 12.11 1.31 -16.57
CA PHE A 326 12.35 0.68 -17.87
C PHE A 326 13.22 1.58 -18.75
N VAL A 327 14.41 1.08 -19.08
CA VAL A 327 15.45 1.80 -19.82
C VAL A 327 15.87 1.01 -21.05
N ARG A 328 16.59 1.63 -21.99
CA ARG A 328 17.09 0.93 -23.17
C ARG A 328 18.12 -0.13 -22.79
N SER A 329 19.13 0.24 -22.01
CA SER A 329 20.19 -0.68 -21.58
C SER A 329 20.78 -0.29 -20.22
N THR A 330 21.55 -1.20 -19.64
CA THR A 330 22.41 -0.90 -18.48
C THR A 330 23.88 -1.00 -18.88
N VAL A 331 24.75 -0.30 -18.14
CA VAL A 331 26.21 -0.36 -18.28
C VAL A 331 26.82 -0.77 -16.93
N PRO A 332 27.49 -1.94 -16.83
CA PRO A 332 27.58 -3.01 -17.83
C PRO A 332 26.23 -3.66 -18.11
N SER A 333 26.18 -4.47 -19.17
CA SER A 333 24.93 -5.02 -19.70
C SER A 333 24.34 -6.11 -18.77
N PHE A 334 23.14 -5.83 -18.27
CA PHE A 334 22.31 -6.73 -17.49
C PHE A 334 20.85 -6.65 -18.00
N ASN A 335 20.04 -7.65 -17.66
CA ASN A 335 18.59 -7.59 -17.90
C ASN A 335 17.89 -6.64 -16.91
N GLY A 336 18.45 -6.49 -15.72
CA GLY A 336 17.96 -5.59 -14.69
C GLY A 336 19.01 -5.37 -13.61
N CYS A 337 18.72 -4.41 -12.74
CA CYS A 337 19.52 -4.14 -11.57
C CYS A 337 18.68 -3.59 -10.43
N ALA A 338 18.64 -4.32 -9.31
CA ALA A 338 17.93 -3.93 -8.09
C ALA A 338 18.72 -3.04 -7.12
N ALA A 339 19.95 -2.62 -7.47
CA ALA A 339 20.69 -1.66 -6.66
C ALA A 339 20.01 -0.28 -6.69
N HIS A 340 19.74 0.30 -5.52
CA HIS A 340 18.96 1.52 -5.37
C HIS A 340 19.44 2.35 -4.17
N PRO A 341 19.23 3.68 -4.17
CA PRO A 341 19.60 4.53 -3.04
C PRO A 341 18.76 4.23 -1.79
N ASP A 342 19.32 4.44 -0.61
CA ASP A 342 18.62 4.27 0.67
C ASP A 342 17.30 5.07 0.70
N GLY A 343 16.24 4.42 1.19
CA GLY A 343 14.89 5.00 1.24
C GLY A 343 14.20 5.17 -0.12
N ARG A 344 14.78 4.64 -1.21
CA ARG A 344 14.19 4.67 -2.56
C ARG A 344 14.13 3.27 -3.18
N PRO A 345 13.38 2.34 -2.58
CA PRO A 345 13.30 0.95 -3.04
C PRO A 345 12.86 0.87 -4.49
N GLY A 346 13.59 0.10 -5.29
CA GLY A 346 13.35 0.06 -6.73
C GLY A 346 14.40 -0.71 -7.52
N ALA A 347 14.18 -0.79 -8.82
CA ALA A 347 15.08 -1.47 -9.75
C ALA A 347 15.08 -0.81 -11.13
N VAL A 348 16.14 -1.04 -11.89
CA VAL A 348 16.22 -0.76 -13.32
C VAL A 348 15.96 -2.06 -14.08
N VAL A 349 15.16 -2.00 -15.15
CA VAL A 349 14.90 -3.14 -16.05
C VAL A 349 15.21 -2.71 -17.48
N ALA A 350 16.12 -3.41 -18.15
CA ALA A 350 16.56 -3.08 -19.49
C ALA A 350 15.55 -3.57 -20.55
N GLN A 351 15.60 -3.00 -21.75
CA GLN A 351 14.69 -3.37 -22.84
C GLN A 351 14.74 -4.86 -23.22
N ILE A 352 15.93 -5.47 -23.07
CA ILE A 352 16.21 -6.89 -23.37
C ILE A 352 15.68 -7.86 -22.31
N ALA A 353 15.09 -7.35 -21.22
CA ALA A 353 14.59 -8.14 -20.12
C ALA A 353 13.57 -9.19 -20.53
N THR A 354 13.52 -10.27 -19.75
CA THR A 354 12.59 -11.38 -19.95
C THR A 354 11.28 -11.12 -19.20
N GLN A 355 10.27 -11.96 -19.44
CA GLN A 355 8.98 -11.86 -18.74
C GLN A 355 9.09 -11.97 -17.20
N TRP A 356 10.17 -12.57 -16.67
CA TRP A 356 10.37 -12.78 -15.24
C TRP A 356 11.31 -11.77 -14.60
N THR A 357 12.02 -10.96 -15.40
CA THR A 357 13.04 -10.04 -14.89
C THR A 357 12.46 -9.02 -13.92
N LEU A 358 11.27 -8.44 -14.21
CA LEU A 358 10.62 -7.51 -13.28
C LEU A 358 10.43 -8.13 -11.88
N ALA A 359 9.83 -9.33 -11.83
CA ALA A 359 9.61 -10.04 -10.58
C ALA A 359 10.94 -10.35 -9.88
N HIS A 360 11.94 -10.81 -10.63
CA HIS A 360 13.26 -11.15 -10.10
C HIS A 360 13.96 -9.94 -9.45
N GLU A 361 14.03 -8.79 -10.14
CA GLU A 361 14.66 -7.60 -9.59
C GLU A 361 13.92 -7.09 -8.36
N VAL A 362 12.58 -7.13 -8.37
CA VAL A 362 11.80 -6.75 -7.19
C VAL A 362 12.00 -7.77 -6.05
N GLY A 363 12.27 -9.04 -6.36
CA GLY A 363 12.68 -10.03 -5.37
C GLY A 363 13.95 -9.61 -4.62
N HIS A 364 14.96 -9.09 -5.34
CA HIS A 364 16.14 -8.52 -4.70
C HIS A 364 15.85 -7.27 -3.87
N VAL A 365 14.91 -6.43 -4.29
CA VAL A 365 14.43 -5.29 -3.49
C VAL A 365 13.77 -5.77 -2.19
N LEU A 366 13.10 -6.92 -2.23
CA LEU A 366 12.52 -7.63 -1.09
C LEU A 366 13.51 -8.58 -0.39
N SER A 367 14.81 -8.24 -0.43
CA SER A 367 15.89 -8.92 0.28
C SER A 367 16.26 -10.33 -0.19
N LEU A 368 15.72 -10.82 -1.32
CA LEU A 368 16.09 -12.12 -1.86
C LEU A 368 17.50 -12.12 -2.49
N ASN A 369 18.12 -13.29 -2.52
CA ASN A 369 19.46 -13.51 -3.08
C ASN A 369 19.40 -14.55 -4.20
N HIS A 370 20.38 -14.49 -5.11
CA HIS A 370 20.48 -15.47 -6.18
C HIS A 370 20.62 -16.90 -5.66
N VAL A 371 20.05 -17.85 -6.40
CA VAL A 371 20.20 -19.29 -6.20
C VAL A 371 20.60 -19.97 -7.50
N ASN A 372 21.27 -21.12 -7.42
CA ASN A 372 21.60 -21.89 -8.62
C ASN A 372 20.49 -22.92 -8.92
N ASP A 373 19.31 -22.44 -9.30
CA ASP A 373 18.14 -23.29 -9.60
C ASP A 373 17.17 -22.60 -10.56
N ASN A 374 16.99 -23.18 -11.75
CA ASN A 374 16.16 -22.63 -12.83
C ASN A 374 14.65 -22.85 -12.65
N ASN A 375 14.22 -23.56 -11.61
CA ASN A 375 12.80 -23.63 -11.26
C ASN A 375 12.38 -22.45 -10.36
N ARG A 376 13.35 -21.77 -9.73
CA ARG A 376 13.10 -20.71 -8.75
C ARG A 376 13.22 -19.32 -9.37
N LEU A 377 12.45 -18.38 -8.82
CA LEU A 377 12.42 -17.01 -9.33
C LEU A 377 13.81 -16.37 -9.32
N MET A 378 14.55 -16.59 -8.24
CA MET A 378 15.86 -15.96 -7.98
C MET A 378 17.04 -16.70 -8.65
N THR A 379 16.82 -17.38 -9.77
CA THR A 379 17.91 -18.06 -10.48
C THR A 379 19.04 -17.10 -10.87
N GLY A 380 20.27 -17.40 -10.43
CA GLY A 380 21.48 -16.69 -10.81
C GLY A 380 21.99 -17.07 -12.21
N ASN A 381 21.38 -18.05 -12.87
CA ASN A 381 21.73 -18.47 -14.22
C ASN A 381 21.04 -17.62 -15.31
N GLY A 382 20.30 -16.59 -14.92
CA GLY A 382 19.56 -15.71 -15.82
C GLY A 382 18.09 -16.13 -15.98
N THR A 383 17.20 -15.14 -15.91
CA THR A 383 15.73 -15.31 -15.93
C THR A 383 15.18 -15.90 -17.22
N SER A 384 15.94 -15.88 -18.31
CA SER A 384 15.61 -16.56 -19.58
C SER A 384 15.60 -18.09 -19.45
N ASN A 385 16.31 -18.62 -18.45
CA ASN A 385 16.45 -20.06 -18.23
C ASN A 385 15.38 -20.63 -17.29
N ILE A 386 14.41 -19.81 -16.85
CA ILE A 386 13.31 -20.31 -16.02
C ILE A 386 12.45 -21.27 -16.84
N THR A 387 12.36 -22.52 -16.38
CA THR A 387 11.68 -23.62 -17.10
C THR A 387 10.37 -24.07 -16.44
N ASN A 388 10.13 -23.68 -15.19
CA ASN A 388 8.89 -23.94 -14.46
C ASN A 388 8.09 -22.63 -14.28
N PRO A 389 7.12 -22.30 -15.14
CA PRO A 389 6.28 -21.11 -14.99
C PRO A 389 4.92 -21.41 -14.31
N PRO A 390 4.49 -20.65 -13.28
CA PRO A 390 5.25 -19.61 -12.59
C PRO A 390 6.42 -20.19 -11.78
N PRO A 391 7.55 -19.49 -11.69
CA PRO A 391 8.71 -19.95 -10.93
C PRO A 391 8.42 -20.03 -9.44
N ASP A 392 9.11 -20.95 -8.77
CA ASP A 392 8.92 -21.22 -7.35
C ASP A 392 9.55 -20.13 -6.47
N LEU A 393 8.88 -19.85 -5.35
CA LEU A 393 9.43 -19.14 -4.19
C LEU A 393 9.36 -20.08 -2.99
N VAL A 394 10.50 -20.44 -2.43
CA VAL A 394 10.55 -21.37 -1.29
C VAL A 394 10.24 -20.66 0.03
N ALA A 395 9.89 -21.41 1.07
CA ALA A 395 9.45 -20.87 2.35
C ALA A 395 10.38 -19.77 2.93
N THR A 396 11.70 -19.93 2.84
CA THR A 396 12.66 -18.91 3.33
C THR A 396 12.65 -17.61 2.52
N GLU A 397 12.41 -17.69 1.21
CA GLU A 397 12.25 -16.50 0.36
C GLU A 397 10.93 -15.80 0.66
N VAL A 398 9.85 -16.56 0.76
CA VAL A 398 8.53 -16.02 1.14
C VAL A 398 8.59 -15.30 2.48
N LEU A 399 9.27 -15.88 3.47
CA LEU A 399 9.49 -15.24 4.78
C LEU A 399 10.27 -13.93 4.64
N ALA A 400 11.37 -13.93 3.88
CA ALA A 400 12.17 -12.72 3.66
C ALA A 400 11.35 -11.61 2.97
N MET A 401 10.61 -11.95 1.91
CA MET A 401 9.75 -11.00 1.21
C MET A 401 8.70 -10.41 2.13
N ARG A 402 8.04 -11.24 2.94
CA ARG A 402 6.97 -10.80 3.84
C ARG A 402 7.46 -10.03 5.06
N SER A 403 8.71 -10.28 5.48
CA SER A 403 9.37 -9.51 6.54
C SER A 403 9.85 -8.13 6.08
N SER A 404 9.78 -7.87 4.77
CA SER A 404 10.18 -6.59 4.21
C SER A 404 9.17 -5.51 4.56
N ALA A 405 9.65 -4.35 5.02
CA ALA A 405 8.82 -3.16 5.22
C ALA A 405 8.19 -2.62 3.91
N LEU A 406 8.54 -3.20 2.76
CA LEU A 406 8.05 -2.86 1.43
C LEU A 406 6.73 -3.57 1.07
N THR A 407 6.40 -4.62 1.81
CA THR A 407 5.11 -5.29 1.74
C THR A 407 4.32 -4.93 2.98
N PHE A 408 3.16 -4.32 2.82
CA PHE A 408 2.32 -3.81 3.91
C PHE A 408 0.87 -4.24 3.66
N LEU A 409 0.04 -4.27 4.69
CA LEU A 409 -1.32 -4.79 4.54
C LEU A 409 -2.22 -3.73 3.89
N SER A 410 -3.13 -4.18 3.02
CA SER A 410 -4.12 -3.31 2.38
C SER A 410 -5.46 -3.38 3.08
#